data_AF-A0A4Y8KH04-F1
#
_entry.id   AF-A0A4Y8KH04-F1
#
_cell.length_a   1.000
_cell.length_b   1.000
_cell.length_c   1.000
_cell.angle_alpha   90.00
_cell.angle_beta   90.00
_cell.angle_gamma   90.00
#
_symmetry.space_group_name_H-M   'P 1'
#
loop_
_entity.id
_entity.type
_entity.pdbx_description
1 polymer ?
#
loop_
_entity_poly.entity_id
_entity_poly.type
_entity_poly.pdbx_seq_one_letter_code
_entity_poly.pdbx_strand_id
1 'polypeptide(L)'
;MTVLGTETLVQLVNDELALIGAEFASAMAKPTGPFSSVVFGIIDGHHVQLHFLTEPATDMSSVLLASKAAEVLPDRSAAPTFEEAIQEYPWAEAVDALELD
;
A
#
# COMPACT_ATOMS: atom_id res chain seq x y z
N MET A 1 -0.10 -15.51 -14.91
CA MET A 1 0.03 -14.35 -14.00
C MET A 1 1.30 -14.54 -13.20
N THR A 2 2.26 -13.64 -13.36
CA THR A 2 3.46 -13.62 -12.52
C THR A 2 3.06 -13.01 -11.20
N VAL A 3 3.17 -13.76 -10.10
CA VAL A 3 2.96 -13.19 -8.77
C VAL A 3 4.11 -12.22 -8.52
N LEU A 4 3.83 -10.92 -8.46
CA LEU A 4 4.83 -9.93 -8.06
C LEU A 4 5.22 -10.21 -6.61
N GLY A 5 6.52 -10.30 -6.34
CA GLY A 5 7.02 -10.40 -4.98
C GLY A 5 6.69 -9.13 -4.19
N THR A 6 6.53 -9.26 -2.88
CA THR A 6 6.21 -8.12 -2.00
C THR A 6 7.26 -7.00 -2.10
N GLU A 7 8.53 -7.34 -2.33
CA GLU A 7 9.60 -6.36 -2.58
C GLU A 7 9.33 -5.51 -3.82
N THR A 8 8.86 -6.12 -4.92
CA THR A 8 8.52 -5.39 -6.14
C THR A 8 7.30 -4.49 -5.94
N LEU A 9 6.30 -4.94 -5.18
CA LEU A 9 5.13 -4.12 -4.85
C LEU A 9 5.51 -2.91 -4.00
N VAL A 10 6.40 -3.08 -3.03
CA VAL A 10 6.94 -1.98 -2.23
C VAL A 10 7.71 -0.99 -3.09
N GLN A 11 8.48 -1.47 -4.06
CA GLN A 11 9.19 -0.59 -4.97
C GLN A 11 8.22 0.27 -5.79
N LEU A 12 7.17 -0.32 -6.35
CA LEU A 12 6.13 0.41 -7.08
C LEU A 12 5.43 1.47 -6.20
N VAL A 13 5.12 1.13 -4.94
CA VAL A 13 4.57 2.11 -4.00
C VAL A 13 5.56 3.27 -3.76
N ASN A 14 6.85 2.96 -3.59
CA ASN A 14 7.87 4.00 -3.42
C ASN A 14 8.06 4.86 -4.68
N ASP A 15 7.90 4.30 -5.87
CA ASP A 15 7.92 5.08 -7.11
C ASP A 15 6.79 6.12 -7.12
N GLU A 16 5.57 5.75 -6.69
CA GLU A 16 4.44 6.69 -6.57
C GLU A 16 4.65 7.71 -5.43
N LEU A 17 5.12 7.27 -4.25
CA LEU A 17 5.39 8.16 -3.11
C LEU A 17 6.49 9.19 -3.43
N ALA A 18 7.50 8.80 -4.20
CA ALA A 18 8.58 9.70 -4.60
C ALA A 18 8.06 10.88 -5.45
N LEU A 19 6.95 10.71 -6.19
CA LEU A 19 6.32 11.80 -6.97
C LEU A 19 5.75 12.90 -6.07
N ILE A 20 5.39 12.56 -4.83
CA ILE A 20 4.86 13.50 -3.82
C ILE A 20 5.90 13.83 -2.74
N GLY A 21 7.14 13.39 -2.89
CA GLY A 21 8.23 13.67 -1.96
C GLY A 21 8.24 12.84 -0.68
N ALA A 22 7.45 11.75 -0.64
CA ALA A 22 7.40 10.82 0.49
C ALA A 22 8.18 9.53 0.18
N GLU A 23 8.48 8.74 1.21
CA GLU A 23 9.10 7.41 1.08
C GLU A 23 8.51 6.45 2.12
N PHE A 24 8.20 5.23 1.69
CA PHE A 24 7.87 4.11 2.58
C PHE A 24 9.14 3.31 2.91
N ALA A 25 9.62 3.51 4.14
CA ALA A 25 10.70 2.72 4.71
C ALA A 25 10.16 1.38 5.22
N SER A 26 10.24 0.35 4.39
CA SER A 26 9.79 -1.00 4.75
C SER A 26 10.65 -1.61 5.85
N ALA A 27 10.01 -2.15 6.90
CA ALA A 27 10.69 -2.83 8.00
C ALA A 27 10.52 -4.35 7.94
N MET A 28 9.31 -4.82 7.64
CA MET A 28 8.99 -6.25 7.60
C MET A 28 7.81 -6.54 6.68
N ALA A 29 7.94 -7.55 5.83
CA ALA A 29 6.82 -8.12 5.08
C ALA A 29 6.32 -9.40 5.77
N LYS A 30 4.99 -9.58 5.82
CA LYS A 30 4.36 -10.78 6.38
C LYS A 30 3.22 -11.25 5.48
N PRO A 31 3.21 -12.53 5.04
CA PRO A 31 2.03 -13.09 4.41
C PRO A 31 0.91 -13.22 5.44
N THR A 32 -0.29 -12.77 5.10
CA THR A 32 -1.50 -12.88 5.94
C THR A 32 -2.44 -13.97 5.47
N GLY A 33 -2.18 -14.53 4.28
CA GLY A 33 -2.95 -15.60 3.67
C GLY A 33 -2.37 -16.00 2.31
N PRO A 34 -3.01 -16.93 1.59
CA PRO A 34 -2.56 -17.38 0.27
C PRO A 34 -2.67 -16.29 -0.81
N PHE A 35 -3.49 -15.27 -0.58
CA PHE A 35 -3.77 -14.19 -1.53
C PHE A 35 -3.51 -12.81 -0.94
N SER A 36 -2.83 -12.72 0.21
CA SER A 36 -2.67 -11.45 0.89
C SER A 36 -1.35 -11.35 1.63
N SER A 37 -0.77 -10.17 1.60
CA SER A 37 0.45 -9.82 2.32
C SER A 37 0.32 -8.43 2.92
N VAL A 38 0.94 -8.24 4.08
CA VAL A 38 1.06 -6.93 4.73
C VAL A 38 2.54 -6.56 4.86
N VAL A 39 2.87 -5.30 4.60
CA VAL A 39 4.20 -4.75 4.82
C VAL A 39 4.10 -3.67 5.87
N PHE A 40 4.84 -3.85 6.96
CA PHE A 40 4.98 -2.87 8.02
C PHE A 40 6.14 -1.95 7.69
N GLY A 41 5.94 -0.66 7.90
CA GLY A 41 6.98 0.34 7.66
C GLY A 41 6.62 1.69 8.24
N ILE A 42 7.32 2.70 7.75
CA ILE A 42 7.21 4.08 8.21
C ILE A 42 7.11 5.00 6.99
N ILE A 43 6.21 5.99 7.03
CA ILE A 43 6.15 7.13 6.11
C ILE A 43 6.20 8.39 6.97
N ASP A 44 7.13 9.30 6.70
CA ASP A 44 7.30 10.57 7.43
C ASP A 44 7.32 10.44 8.97
N GLY A 45 7.87 9.32 9.47
CA GLY A 45 7.93 9.04 10.91
C GLY A 45 6.68 8.36 11.50
N HIS A 46 5.61 8.21 10.72
CA HIS A 46 4.38 7.53 11.12
C HIS A 46 4.44 6.03 10.81
N HIS A 47 4.09 5.20 11.79
CA HIS A 47 4.00 3.75 11.59
C HIS A 47 2.78 3.37 10.75
N VAL A 48 3.02 2.72 9.61
CA VAL A 48 1.97 2.34 8.67
C VAL A 48 2.07 0.88 8.23
N GLN A 49 1.00 0.39 7.63
CA GLN A 49 0.85 -0.94 7.08
C GLN A 49 0.33 -0.84 5.64
N LEU A 50 1.07 -1.39 4.70
CA LEU A 50 0.61 -1.59 3.33
C LEU A 50 0.00 -2.98 3.20
N HIS A 51 -1.26 -3.04 2.81
CA HIS A 51 -1.98 -4.28 2.57
C HIS A 51 -2.11 -4.52 1.08
N PHE A 52 -1.67 -5.69 0.63
CA PHE A 52 -1.81 -6.17 -0.72
C PHE A 52 -2.72 -7.41 -0.70
N LEU A 53 -3.82 -7.36 -1.44
CA LEU A 53 -4.81 -8.43 -1.51
C LEU A 53 -5.11 -8.78 -2.96
N THR A 54 -5.13 -10.07 -3.29
CA THR A 54 -5.72 -10.59 -4.52
C THR A 54 -7.09 -11.16 -4.18
N GLU A 55 -8.12 -10.72 -4.88
CA GLU A 55 -9.50 -11.15 -4.73
C GLU A 55 -9.85 -12.18 -5.82
N PRO A 56 -9.71 -13.50 -5.56
CA PRO A 56 -9.84 -14.52 -6.61
C PRO A 56 -11.27 -14.64 -7.18
N ALA A 57 -12.27 -14.12 -6.47
CA ALA A 57 -13.66 -14.13 -6.95
C ALA A 57 -13.89 -13.10 -8.08
N THR A 58 -13.12 -12.02 -8.10
CA THR A 58 -13.25 -10.92 -9.05
C THR A 58 -12.03 -10.77 -9.96
N ASP A 59 -10.96 -11.53 -9.70
CA ASP A 59 -9.66 -11.42 -10.36
C ASP A 59 -9.04 -10.02 -10.23
N MET A 60 -9.30 -9.36 -9.09
CA MET A 60 -8.81 -8.02 -8.78
C MET A 60 -7.66 -8.06 -7.79
N SER A 61 -6.81 -7.05 -7.86
CA SER A 61 -5.74 -6.76 -6.91
C SER A 61 -6.08 -5.46 -6.19
N SER A 62 -5.96 -5.46 -4.87
CA SER A 62 -6.36 -4.37 -4.01
C SER A 62 -5.20 -3.90 -3.12
N VAL A 63 -5.08 -2.59 -2.96
CA VAL A 63 -4.07 -1.93 -2.13
C VAL A 63 -4.73 -1.02 -1.11
N LEU A 64 -4.24 -1.06 0.12
CA LEU A 64 -4.72 -0.23 1.22
C LEU A 64 -3.54 0.18 2.10
N LEU A 65 -3.44 1.47 2.40
CA LEU A 65 -2.62 1.98 3.49
C LEU A 65 -3.46 2.00 4.77
N ALA A 66 -2.92 1.48 5.86
CA ALA A 66 -3.53 1.54 7.18
C ALA A 66 -2.53 2.09 8.20
N SER A 67 -3.01 2.97 9.07
CA SER A 67 -2.27 3.51 10.22
C SER A 67 -3.14 3.42 11.46
N LYS A 68 -2.51 3.33 12.63
CA LYS A 68 -3.22 3.50 13.91
C LYS A 68 -3.27 4.95 14.37
N ALA A 69 -2.43 5.80 13.78
CA ALA A 69 -2.39 7.23 14.08
C ALA A 69 -3.52 7.96 13.35
N ALA A 70 -3.66 7.74 12.03
CA ALA A 70 -4.72 8.37 11.25
C ALA A 70 -6.08 7.65 11.38
N GLU A 71 -7.10 8.37 11.83
CA GLU A 71 -8.50 7.89 11.89
C GLU A 71 -9.18 7.87 10.52
N VAL A 72 -8.74 8.71 9.57
CA VAL A 72 -9.35 8.86 8.24
C VAL A 72 -8.28 8.70 7.17
N LEU A 73 -8.11 7.46 6.69
CA LEU A 73 -7.30 7.16 5.52
C LEU A 73 -8.19 6.87 4.31
N PRO A 74 -7.70 7.07 3.08
CA PRO A 74 -8.42 6.68 1.89
C PRO A 74 -8.77 5.19 1.88
N ASP A 75 -9.94 4.87 1.33
CA ASP A 75 -10.39 3.48 1.16
C ASP A 75 -9.45 2.72 0.21
N ARG A 76 -9.63 1.40 0.13
CA ARG A 76 -8.77 0.55 -0.70
C ARG A 76 -8.94 0.90 -2.18
N SER A 77 -7.84 0.94 -2.92
CA SER A 77 -7.85 0.93 -4.38
C SER A 77 -7.91 -0.51 -4.87
N ALA A 78 -8.66 -0.78 -5.95
CA ALA A 78 -8.80 -2.11 -6.52
C ALA A 78 -8.82 -2.06 -8.04
N ALA A 79 -7.91 -2.78 -8.68
CA ALA A 79 -7.74 -2.83 -10.13
C ALA A 79 -7.40 -4.26 -10.60
N PRO A 80 -7.40 -4.57 -11.91
CA PRO A 80 -7.04 -5.90 -12.41
C PRO A 80 -5.62 -6.32 -12.03
N THR A 81 -4.70 -5.36 -11.86
CA THR A 81 -3.32 -5.61 -11.45
C THR A 81 -2.91 -4.77 -10.24
N PHE A 82 -1.89 -5.22 -9.52
CA PHE A 82 -1.33 -4.41 -8.42
C PHE A 82 -0.73 -3.10 -8.91
N GLU A 83 -0.13 -3.05 -10.09
CA GLU A 83 0.44 -1.82 -10.67
C GLU A 83 -0.65 -0.76 -10.83
N GLU A 84 -1.76 -1.12 -11.47
CA GLU A 84 -2.92 -0.22 -11.63
C GLU A 84 -3.51 0.18 -10.27
N ALA A 85 -3.68 -0.77 -9.34
CA ALA A 85 -4.24 -0.47 -8.03
C ALA A 85 -3.35 0.47 -7.22
N ILE A 86 -2.02 0.34 -7.32
CA ILE A 86 -1.04 1.24 -6.70
C ILE A 86 -1.16 2.63 -7.34
N GLN A 87 -1.20 2.74 -8.66
CA GLN A 87 -1.30 4.03 -9.36
C GLN A 87 -2.62 4.77 -9.09
N GLU A 88 -3.72 4.03 -8.92
CA GLU A 88 -5.03 4.61 -8.61
C GLU A 88 -5.22 4.95 -7.12
N TYR A 89 -4.33 4.47 -6.24
CA TYR A 89 -4.42 4.78 -4.81
C TYR A 89 -4.08 6.26 -4.57
N PRO A 90 -4.90 7.01 -3.81
CA PRO A 90 -4.68 8.44 -3.59
C PRO A 90 -3.57 8.68 -2.55
N TRP A 91 -2.31 8.44 -2.94
CA TRP A 91 -1.13 8.54 -2.08
C TRP A 91 -0.97 9.90 -1.42
N ALA A 92 -1.21 10.99 -2.17
CA ALA A 92 -1.11 12.34 -1.62
C ALA A 92 -2.06 12.54 -0.43
N GLU A 93 -3.34 12.20 -0.62
CA GLU A 93 -4.35 12.29 0.45
C GLU A 93 -4.02 11.37 1.63
N ALA A 94 -3.46 10.20 1.36
CA ALA A 94 -3.05 9.27 2.40
C ALA A 94 -1.87 9.80 3.24
N VAL A 95 -0.89 10.44 2.61
CA VAL A 95 0.26 11.05 3.31
C VAL A 95 -0.18 12.30 4.09
N ASP A 96 -0.94 13.21 3.47
CA ASP A 96 -1.51 14.38 4.15
C ASP A 96 -2.31 13.97 5.41
N ALA A 97 -3.08 12.88 5.33
CA ALA A 97 -3.85 12.37 6.46
C ALA A 97 -2.98 11.81 7.60
N LEU A 98 -1.74 11.39 7.34
CA LEU A 98 -0.80 10.97 8.38
C LEU A 98 -0.20 12.17 9.12
N GLU A 99 0.05 13.28 8.42
CA GLU A 99 0.66 14.49 8.99
C GLU A 99 -0.30 15.33 9.86
N LEU A 100 -1.61 15.10 9.72
CA LEU A 100 -2.64 15.82 10.46
C LEU A 100 -2.93 15.25 11.87
N ASP A 101 -2.24 14.19 12.28
CA ASP A 101 -2.33 13.55 13.62
C ASP A 101 -1.24 14.03 14.59
#